data_AF-A0AAE4NUB7-F1
#
_entry.id   AF-A0AAE4NUB7-F1
#
_cell.length_a   1.000
_cell.length_b   1.000
_cell.length_c   1.000
_cell.angle_alpha   90.00
_cell.angle_beta   90.00
_cell.angle_gamma   90.00
#
_symmetry.space_group_name_H-M   'P 1'
#
loop_
_entity.id
_entity.type
_entity.pdbx_description
1 polymer ?
#
loop_
_entity_poly.entity_id
_entity_poly.type
_entity_poly.pdbx_seq_one_letter_code
_entity_poly.pdbx_strand_id
1 'polypeptide(L)' 'MVKGKNYQSGYTRYFWESPWKHGIKAALKGPTHAYPWLCLNCGVVLLYVEEAELQRIREEYERARTGEQL' A
#
# COMPACT_ATOMS: atom_id res chain seq x y z
N MET A 1 18.32 -4.20 -3.34
CA MET A 1 17.35 -3.98 -2.24
C MET A 1 16.97 -5.33 -1.67
N VAL A 2 16.82 -5.45 -0.36
CA VAL A 2 16.42 -6.71 0.31
C VAL A 2 15.09 -6.50 1.01
N LYS A 3 14.11 -7.36 0.71
CA LYS A 3 12.78 -7.33 1.31
C LYS A 3 12.81 -7.82 2.76
N GLY A 4 12.11 -7.12 3.65
CA GLY A 4 11.90 -7.55 5.03
C GLY A 4 11.04 -8.82 5.13
N LYS A 5 11.25 -9.59 6.19
CA LYS A 5 10.58 -10.89 6.42
C LYS A 5 9.05 -10.80 6.47
N ASN A 6 8.52 -9.70 6.99
CA ASN A 6 7.09 -9.42 7.02
C ASN A 6 6.83 -7.91 6.97
N TYR A 7 5.57 -7.53 6.75
CA TYR A 7 5.08 -6.15 6.75
C TYR A 7 4.49 -5.72 8.12
N GLN A 8 4.60 -6.56 9.15
CA GLN A 8 4.03 -6.31 10.48
C GLN A 8 5.01 -5.60 11.42
N SER A 9 6.32 -5.85 11.26
CA SER A 9 7.37 -5.19 12.04
C SER A 9 7.50 -3.71 11.67
N GLY A 10 7.74 -2.85 12.66
CA GLY A 10 7.98 -1.41 12.43
C GLY A 10 6.75 -0.61 11.99
N TYR A 11 5.52 -1.09 12.27
CA TYR A 11 4.25 -0.46 11.89
C TYR A 11 4.05 -0.26 10.38
N THR A 12 4.84 -0.92 9.53
CA THR A 12 4.81 -0.76 8.06
C THR A 12 3.44 -1.04 7.44
N ARG A 13 2.62 -1.87 8.09
CA ARG A 13 1.24 -2.17 7.71
C ARG A 13 0.25 -1.00 7.82
N TYR A 14 0.60 0.10 8.48
CA TYR A 14 -0.29 1.25 8.72
C TYR A 14 0.19 2.52 7.99
N PHE A 15 1.22 2.41 7.15
CA PHE A 15 1.89 3.60 6.63
C PHE A 15 1.13 4.36 5.55
N TRP A 16 0.18 3.71 4.87
CA TRP A 16 -0.55 4.35 3.79
C TRP A 16 -1.99 3.85 3.69
N GLU A 17 -2.90 4.80 3.64
CA GLU A 17 -4.32 4.61 3.39
C GLU A 17 -4.74 5.38 2.15
N SER A 18 -5.60 4.78 1.32
CA SER A 18 -6.04 5.41 0.07
C SER A 18 -6.99 6.58 0.36
N PRO A 19 -6.70 7.83 -0.06
CA PRO A 19 -7.53 8.98 0.29
C PRO A 19 -8.91 8.98 -0.39
N TRP A 20 -9.09 8.22 -1.47
CA TRP A 20 -10.36 8.06 -2.18
C TRP A 20 -11.27 6.98 -1.60
N LYS A 21 -10.84 6.29 -0.53
CA LYS A 21 -11.70 5.33 0.17
C LYS A 21 -12.50 6.07 1.23
N HIS A 22 -13.81 6.11 1.06
CA HIS A 22 -14.75 6.69 2.04
C HIS A 22 -15.82 5.68 2.45
N GLY A 23 -16.34 5.82 3.67
CA GLY A 23 -17.44 5.01 4.19
C GLY A 23 -17.09 3.57 4.57
N ILE A 24 -18.11 2.71 4.68
CA ILE A 24 -18.01 1.33 5.21
C ILE A 24 -17.03 0.46 4.40
N LYS A 25 -16.90 0.70 3.09
CA LYS A 25 -15.95 -0.01 2.22
C LYS A 25 -14.48 0.28 2.57
N ALA A 26 -14.18 1.47 3.10
CA ALA A 26 -12.84 1.82 3.60
C ALA A 26 -12.49 1.03 4.86
N ALA A 27 -13.45 0.88 5.78
CA ALA A 27 -13.27 0.20 7.06
C ALA A 27 -12.97 -1.31 6.91
N LEU A 28 -13.46 -1.94 5.84
CA LEU A 28 -13.26 -3.38 5.59
C LEU A 28 -11.92 -3.71 4.91
N LYS A 29 -11.37 -2.80 4.10
CA LYS A 29 -10.14 -3.07 3.31
C LYS A 29 -8.85 -2.69 4.02
N GLY A 30 -8.91 -1.86 5.06
CA GLY A 30 -7.75 -1.47 5.87
C GLY A 30 -6.65 -0.75 5.07
N PRO A 31 -5.49 -0.51 5.70
CA PRO A 31 -4.35 0.13 5.05
C PRO A 31 -3.65 -0.80 4.06
N THR A 32 -2.92 -0.21 3.11
CA THR A 32 -2.16 -0.99 2.11
C THR A 32 -0.97 -1.69 2.77
N HIS A 33 -0.82 -2.98 2.46
CA HIS A 33 0.36 -3.73 2.89
C HIS A 33 1.59 -3.32 2.08
N ALA A 34 2.44 -2.51 2.69
CA ALA A 34 3.77 -2.18 2.17
C ALA A 34 4.85 -2.93 2.97
N TYR A 35 5.84 -3.46 2.28
CA TYR A 35 6.98 -4.14 2.87
C TYR A 35 8.17 -3.19 2.98
N PRO A 36 8.94 -3.22 4.08
CA PRO A 36 10.21 -2.50 4.13
C PRO A 36 11.25 -3.20 3.24
N TRP A 37 11.94 -2.43 2.42
CA TRP A 37 13.07 -2.87 1.61
C TRP A 37 14.31 -2.05 1.93
N LEU A 38 15.38 -2.73 2.31
CA LEU A 38 16.66 -2.11 2.64
C LEU A 38 17.57 -2.04 1.41
N CYS A 39 18.10 -0.85 1.14
CA CYS A 39 19.21 -0.68 0.21
C CYS A 39 20.52 -0.99 0.92
N LEU A 40 21.21 -2.06 0.52
CA LEU A 40 22.51 -2.41 1.10
C LEU A 40 23.64 -1.46 0.67
N ASN A 41 23.44 -0.66 -0.38
CA ASN A 41 24.46 0.26 -0.88
C ASN A 41 24.45 1.62 -0.14
N CYS A 42 23.29 2.08 0.33
CA CYS A 42 23.14 3.41 0.94
C CYS A 42 22.34 3.45 2.25
N GLY A 43 21.85 2.31 2.75
CA GLY A 43 21.14 2.21 4.03
C GLY A 43 19.69 2.69 4.03
N VAL A 44 19.17 3.21 2.91
CA VAL A 44 17.76 3.63 2.80
C VAL A 44 16.81 2.46 3.02
N VAL A 45 15.78 2.66 3.83
CA VAL A 45 14.63 1.75 3.95
C VAL A 45 13.44 2.38 3.23
N LEU A 46 12.94 1.71 2.19
CA LEU A 46 11.75 2.12 1.45
C LEU A 46 10.57 1.20 1.75
N LEU A 47 9.37 1.76 1.85
CA LEU A 47 8.14 0.98 1.87
C LEU A 47 7.69 0.71 0.45
N TYR A 48 7.59 -0.56 0.12
CA TYR A 48 7.28 -1.04 -1.23
C TYR A 48 5.96 -1.81 -1.22
N VAL A 49 5.06 -1.42 -2.11
CA VAL A 49 3.80 -2.14 -2.37
C VAL A 49 4.07 -3.15 -3.48
N GLU A 50 3.71 -4.42 -3.24
CA GLU A 50 3.88 -5.49 -4.23
C GLU A 50 3.07 -5.21 -5.50
N GLU A 51 3.58 -5.62 -6.67
CA GLU A 51 3.02 -5.27 -7.98
C GLU A 51 1.53 -5.64 -8.11
N ALA A 52 1.15 -6.83 -7.63
CA ALA A 52 -0.24 -7.29 -7.65
C ALA A 52 -1.17 -6.39 -6.82
N GLU A 53 -0.69 -5.88 -5.68
CA GLU A 53 -1.46 -4.95 -4.85
C GLU A 53 -1.44 -3.53 -5.46
N LEU A 54 -0.31 -3.11 -6.03
CA LEU A 54 -0.17 -1.83 -6.72
C LEU A 54 -1.13 -1.72 -7.91
N GLN A 55 -1.24 -2.79 -8.69
CA GLN A 55 -2.17 -2.87 -9.82
C GLN A 55 -3.63 -2.75 -9.35
N ARG A 56 -4.00 -3.44 -8.26
CA ARG A 56 -5.33 -3.30 -7.66
C ARG A 56 -5.61 -1.87 -7.17
N ILE A 57 -4.64 -1.23 -6.53
CA ILE A 57 -4.75 0.17 -6.08
C ILE A 57 -4.92 1.12 -7.26
N ARG A 58 -4.20 0.89 -8.37
CA ARG A 58 -4.33 1.68 -9.59
C ARG A 58 -5.74 1.58 -10.18
N GLU A 59 -6.29 0.38 -10.28
CA GLU A 59 -7.66 0.17 -10.77
C GLU A 59 -8.72 0.76 -9.83
N GLU A 60 -8.50 0.69 -8.50
CA GLU A 60 -9.35 1.38 -7.52
C GLU A 60 -9.30 2.90 -7.69
N TYR A 61 -8.11 3.47 -7.89
CA TYR A 61 -7.93 4.90 -8.13
C TYR A 61 -8.61 5.37 -9.41
N GLU A 62 -8.41 4.66 -10.53
CA GLU A 62 -8.99 5.06 -11.81
C GLU A 62 -10.51 5.06 -11.77
N ARG A 63 -11.15 4.05 -11.15
CA ARG A 63 -12.61 4.02 -10.94
C ARG A 63 -13.10 5.19 -10.09
N ALA A 64 -12.39 5.48 -8.99
CA ALA A 64 -12.73 6.61 -8.13
C ALA A 64 -12.59 7.95 -8.86
N ARG A 65 -11.58 8.08 -9.73
CA ARG A 65 -11.32 9.28 -10.53
C ARG A 65 -12.35 9.49 -11.64
N THR A 66 -12.86 8.42 -12.26
CA THR A 66 -13.88 8.49 -13.33
C THR A 66 -15.30 8.57 -12.82
N GLY A 67 -15.54 8.35 -11.52
CA GLY A 67 -16.88 8.33 -10.92
C GLY A 67 -17.65 7.04 -11.22
N GLU A 68 -16.99 6.01 -11.75
CA GLU A 68 -17.55 4.66 -11.77
C GLU A 68 -17.68 4.17 -10.33
N GLN A 69 -18.92 3.99 -9.88
CA GLN A 69 -19.29 3.76 -8.49
C GLN A 69 -18.37 2.77 -7.74
N LEU A 70 -17.85 3.23 -6.60
CA LEU A 70 -17.18 2.40 -5.59
C LEU A 70 -18.16 1.50 -4.87
#